data_AF-A0A953B147-F1
#
_entry.id   AF-A0A953B147-F1
#
_cell.length_a   1.000
_cell.length_b   1.000
_cell.length_c   1.000
_cell.angle_alpha   90.00
_cell.angle_beta   90.00
_cell.angle_gamma   90.00
#
_symmetry.space_group_name_H-M   'P 1'
#
loop_
_entity.id
_entity.type
_entity.pdbx_description
1 polymer ?
#
loop_
_entity_poly.entity_id
_entity_poly.type
_entity_poly.pdbx_seq_one_letter_code
_entity_poly.pdbx_strand_id
1 'polypeptide(L)'
;MTHPAAAVEEAEALALRAVAFLAARPEEFLRFVALAGTSVDAVRARIADPALMGAVLDHLLAREDLVRAFAAETGIDPEARRGGGARPPPPPPPPGAPG
;
A
#
# COMPACT_ATOMS: atom_id res chain seq x y z
N MET A 1 16.40 12.68 -17.59
CA MET A 1 15.04 13.24 -17.47
C MET A 1 14.15 12.20 -16.81
N THR A 2 13.98 12.25 -15.49
CA THR A 2 12.91 11.49 -14.84
C THR A 2 11.62 12.22 -15.17
N HIS A 3 10.77 11.65 -16.01
CA HIS A 3 9.49 12.28 -16.36
C HIS A 3 8.59 12.25 -15.12
N PRO A 4 8.04 13.39 -14.65
CA PRO A 4 7.17 13.43 -13.49
C PRO A 4 5.92 12.54 -13.67
N ALA A 5 5.50 12.30 -14.91
CA ALA A 5 4.40 11.40 -15.24
C ALA A 5 4.64 9.95 -14.77
N ALA A 6 5.85 9.41 -14.90
CA ALA A 6 6.14 8.03 -14.47
C ALA A 6 6.01 7.85 -12.95
N ALA A 7 6.41 8.86 -12.18
CA ALA A 7 6.27 8.85 -10.72
C ALA A 7 4.80 8.97 -10.28
N VAL A 8 3.97 9.70 -11.04
CA VAL A 8 2.52 9.78 -10.80
C VAL A 8 1.84 8.44 -11.10
N GLU A 9 2.16 7.81 -12.24
CA GLU A 9 1.61 6.49 -12.58
C GLU A 9 2.01 5.42 -11.54
N GLU A 10 3.26 5.42 -11.07
CA GLU A 10 3.71 4.53 -10.00
C GLU A 10 2.98 4.78 -8.68
N ALA A 11 2.76 6.06 -8.32
CA ALA A 11 2.01 6.43 -7.11
C ALA A 11 0.54 6.03 -7.20
N GLU A 12 -0.09 6.21 -8.36
CA GLU A 12 -1.47 5.78 -8.61
C GLU A 12 -1.61 4.26 -8.53
N ALA A 13 -0.70 3.53 -9.18
CA ALA A 13 -0.67 2.07 -9.10
C ALA A 13 -0.47 1.60 -7.65
N LEU A 14 0.39 2.27 -6.88
CA LEU A 14 0.62 1.96 -5.47
C LEU A 14 -0.64 2.19 -4.62
N ALA A 15 -1.31 3.31 -4.82
CA ALA A 15 -2.53 3.63 -4.09
C ALA A 15 -3.68 2.67 -4.44
N LEU A 16 -3.84 2.30 -5.72
CA LEU A 16 -4.80 1.28 -6.13
C LEU A 16 -4.55 -0.06 -5.42
N ARG A 17 -3.28 -0.47 -5.29
CA ARG A 17 -2.89 -1.66 -4.52
C ARG A 17 -3.25 -1.51 -3.04
N ALA A 18 -3.04 -0.33 -2.45
CA ALA A 18 -3.41 -0.05 -1.06
C ALA A 18 -4.94 -0.13 -0.84
N VAL A 19 -5.72 0.41 -1.78
CA VAL A 19 -7.19 0.31 -1.76
C VAL A 19 -7.62 -1.16 -1.83
N ALA A 20 -7.05 -1.95 -2.76
CA ALA A 20 -7.36 -3.37 -2.87
C ALA A 20 -6.99 -4.15 -1.60
N PHE A 21 -5.83 -3.83 -1.00
CA PHE A 21 -5.37 -4.41 0.26
C PHE A 21 -6.33 -4.13 1.44
N LEU A 22 -6.83 -2.90 1.55
CA LEU A 22 -7.84 -2.55 2.56
C LEU A 22 -9.19 -3.20 2.26
N ALA A 23 -9.62 -3.25 0.99
CA ALA A 23 -10.86 -3.89 0.59
C ALA A 23 -10.90 -5.40 0.92
N ALA A 24 -9.74 -6.06 0.95
CA ALA A 24 -9.60 -7.44 1.42
C ALA A 24 -9.74 -7.60 2.94
N ARG A 25 -9.75 -6.50 3.71
CA ARG A 25 -9.80 -6.46 5.18
C ARG A 25 -11.04 -5.67 5.63
N PRO A 26 -12.22 -6.30 5.70
CA PRO A 26 -13.49 -5.60 5.90
C PRO A 26 -13.53 -4.76 7.19
N GLU A 27 -12.91 -5.22 8.28
CA GLU A 27 -12.85 -4.46 9.53
C GLU A 27 -12.07 -3.14 9.38
N GLU A 28 -10.94 -3.17 8.67
CA GLU A 28 -10.10 -2.00 8.45
C GLU A 28 -10.71 -1.06 7.42
N PHE A 29 -11.34 -1.62 6.39
CA PHE A 29 -12.10 -0.85 5.43
C PHE A 29 -13.26 -0.09 6.07
N LEU A 30 -14.03 -0.74 6.96
CA LEU A 30 -15.12 -0.09 7.69
C LEU A 30 -14.60 1.00 8.63
N ARG A 31 -13.45 0.77 9.29
CA ARG A 31 -12.80 1.77 10.13
C ARG A 31 -12.36 3.00 9.33
N PHE A 32 -11.73 2.78 8.17
CA PHE A 32 -11.36 3.86 7.24
C PHE A 32 -12.60 4.68 6.84
N VAL A 33 -13.67 4.00 6.43
CA VAL A 33 -14.92 4.63 6.00
C VAL A 33 -15.53 5.49 7.12
N ALA A 34 -15.53 4.98 8.36
CA ALA A 34 -15.99 5.72 9.53
C ALA A 34 -15.13 6.95 9.84
N LEU A 35 -13.80 6.82 9.75
CA LEU A 35 -12.86 7.93 9.98
C LEU A 35 -12.91 9.00 8.88
N ALA A 36 -13.04 8.58 7.63
CA ALA A 36 -13.14 9.47 6.48
C ALA A 36 -14.54 10.11 6.32
N GLY A 37 -15.52 9.72 7.15
CA GLY A 37 -16.89 10.22 7.09
C GLY A 37 -17.58 9.90 5.77
N THR A 38 -17.25 8.75 5.16
CA THR A 38 -17.74 8.34 3.84
C THR A 38 -18.55 7.03 3.94
N SER A 39 -18.88 6.41 2.81
CA SER A 39 -19.50 5.08 2.73
C SER A 39 -18.69 4.14 1.83
N VAL A 40 -18.87 2.82 2.01
CA VAL A 40 -18.24 1.80 1.14
C VAL A 40 -18.53 2.06 -0.34
N ASP A 41 -19.78 2.39 -0.68
CA ASP A 41 -20.18 2.69 -2.05
C ASP A 41 -19.54 3.97 -2.57
N ALA A 42 -19.42 5.01 -1.74
CA ALA A 42 -18.75 6.25 -2.11
C ALA A 42 -17.24 6.04 -2.33
N VAL A 43 -16.59 5.20 -1.52
CA VAL A 43 -15.19 4.80 -1.73
C VAL A 43 -15.05 4.06 -3.05
N ARG A 44 -15.92 3.08 -3.33
CA ARG A 44 -15.92 2.32 -4.60
C ARG A 44 -16.10 3.22 -5.83
N ALA A 45 -17.01 4.18 -5.76
CA ALA A 45 -17.25 5.14 -6.84
C ALA A 45 -16.05 6.07 -7.09
N ARG A 46 -15.19 6.27 -6.08
CA ARG A 46 -14.06 7.20 -6.09
C ARG A 46 -12.71 6.51 -6.11
N ILE A 47 -12.63 5.21 -6.41
CA ILE A 47 -11.36 4.44 -6.38
C ILE A 47 -10.25 5.07 -7.24
N ALA A 48 -10.62 5.75 -8.33
CA ALA A 48 -9.70 6.46 -9.23
C ALA A 48 -9.52 7.95 -8.89
N ASP A 49 -10.07 8.41 -7.76
CA ASP A 49 -9.93 9.79 -7.30
C ASP A 49 -8.61 9.96 -6.53
N PRO A 50 -7.67 10.81 -6.99
CA PRO A 50 -6.39 11.04 -6.32
C PRO A 50 -6.55 11.47 -4.86
N ALA A 51 -7.62 12.20 -4.52
CA ALA A 51 -7.87 12.64 -3.15
C ALA A 51 -8.25 11.46 -2.23
N LEU A 52 -9.05 10.52 -2.73
CA LEU A 52 -9.37 9.29 -1.99
C LEU A 52 -8.12 8.41 -1.85
N MET A 53 -7.37 8.25 -2.94
CA MET A 53 -6.13 7.47 -2.99
C MET A 53 -5.11 8.00 -1.98
N GLY A 54 -4.96 9.32 -1.87
CA GLY A 54 -4.17 9.97 -0.83
C GLY A 54 -4.66 9.65 0.57
N ALA A 55 -5.96 9.82 0.85
CA ALA A 55 -6.54 9.52 2.16
C ALA A 55 -6.38 8.05 2.58
N VAL A 56 -6.45 7.12 1.62
CA VAL A 56 -6.23 5.68 1.86
C VAL A 56 -4.76 5.40 2.20
N LEU A 57 -3.83 6.01 1.46
CA LEU A 57 -2.41 5.90 1.78
C LEU A 57 -2.08 6.50 3.15
N ASP A 58 -2.65 7.66 3.50
CA ASP A 58 -2.47 8.28 4.81
C ASP A 58 -3.01 7.39 5.94
N HIS A 59 -4.19 6.78 5.74
CA HIS A 59 -4.76 5.82 6.70
C HIS A 59 -3.86 4.59 6.89
N LEU A 60 -3.31 4.06 5.80
CA LEU A 60 -2.39 2.94 5.83
C LEU A 60 -1.11 3.32 6.57
N LEU A 61 -0.53 4.50 6.28
CA LEU A 61 0.69 5.01 6.90
C LEU A 61 0.52 5.40 8.37
N ALA A 62 -0.70 5.67 8.82
CA ALA A 62 -1.00 5.95 10.23
C ALA A 62 -0.82 4.72 11.14
N ARG A 63 -0.63 3.52 10.58
CA ARG A 63 -0.62 2.25 11.31
C ARG A 63 0.53 1.34 10.87
N GLU A 64 1.50 1.13 11.77
CA GLU A 64 2.67 0.31 11.48
C GLU A 64 2.31 -1.14 11.10
N ASP A 65 1.27 -1.71 11.71
CA ASP A 65 0.78 -3.06 11.42
C ASP A 65 0.26 -3.18 9.97
N LEU A 66 -0.49 -2.18 9.50
CA LEU A 66 -0.98 -2.12 8.13
C LEU A 66 0.16 -1.88 7.14
N VAL A 67 1.12 -1.00 7.48
CA VAL A 67 2.32 -0.77 6.66
C VAL A 67 3.11 -2.07 6.49
N ARG A 68 3.36 -2.80 7.57
CA ARG A 68 4.10 -4.08 7.53
C ARG A 68 3.37 -5.14 6.73
N ALA A 69 2.06 -5.29 6.94
CA ALA A 69 1.25 -6.25 6.21
C ALA A 69 1.18 -5.90 4.71
N PHE A 70 1.02 -4.62 4.37
CA PHE A 70 1.04 -4.16 2.99
C PHE A 70 2.40 -4.37 2.33
N ALA A 71 3.49 -4.05 3.02
CA ALA A 71 4.85 -4.30 2.55
C ALA A 71 5.09 -5.79 2.26
N ALA A 72 4.68 -6.67 3.17
CA ALA A 72 4.80 -8.11 3.01
C ALA A 72 3.99 -8.62 1.80
N GLU A 73 2.79 -8.09 1.57
CA GLU A 73 1.91 -8.49 0.47
C GLU A 73 2.33 -7.92 -0.89
N THR A 74 2.93 -6.72 -0.89
CA THR A 74 3.36 -6.04 -2.12
C THR A 74 4.81 -6.28 -2.51
N GLY A 75 5.60 -6.88 -1.62
CA GLY A 75 7.05 -7.03 -1.78
C GLY A 75 7.79 -5.69 -1.74
N ILE A 76 7.15 -4.62 -1.29
CA ILE A 76 7.74 -3.29 -1.17
C ILE A 76 8.34 -3.19 0.22
N ASP A 77 9.67 -3.22 0.28
CA ASP A 77 10.38 -3.00 1.54
C ASP A 77 10.16 -1.54 1.99
N PRO A 78 9.51 -1.30 3.14
CA PRO A 78 9.12 0.04 3.58
C PRO A 78 10.35 0.91 3.88
N GLU A 79 11.47 0.28 4.22
CA GLU A 79 12.77 0.95 4.39
C GLU A 79 13.41 1.28 3.02
N ALA A 80 13.18 0.45 2.00
CA ALA A 80 13.75 0.66 0.66
C ALA A 80 13.14 1.86 -0.10
N ARG A 81 11.97 2.38 0.29
CA ARG A 81 11.43 3.61 -0.31
C ARG A 81 12.08 4.87 0.27
N ARG A 82 12.64 4.83 1.48
CA ARG A 82 13.39 5.96 2.05
C ARG A 82 14.79 6.11 1.45
N GLY A 83 15.38 5.06 0.89
CA GLY A 83 16.69 5.07 0.24
C GLY A 83 16.58 4.67 -1.23
N GLY A 84 16.81 5.61 -2.15
CA GLY A 84 16.69 5.37 -3.58
C GLY A 84 17.41 4.09 -4.06
N GLY A 85 16.66 3.24 -4.77
CA GLY A 85 17.14 2.34 -5.81
C GLY A 85 18.28 1.39 -5.46
N ALA A 86 18.02 0.38 -4.62
CA ALA A 86 18.82 -0.85 -4.64
C ALA A 86 17.93 -2.06 -4.34
N ARG A 87 17.92 -3.05 -5.25
CA ARG A 87 17.20 -4.32 -5.08
C ARG A 87 17.69 -5.00 -3.80
N PRO A 88 16.79 -5.47 -2.90
CA PRO A 88 17.21 -6.19 -1.71
C PRO A 88 17.92 -7.50 -2.10
N PRO A 89 18.96 -7.92 -1.35
CA PRO A 89 19.56 -9.24 -1.54
C PRO A 89 18.52 -10.34 -1.25
N PRO A 90 18.61 -11.50 -1.92
CA PRO A 90 17.67 -12.60 -1.69
C PRO A 90 17.72 -13.05 -0.21
N PRO A 91 16.58 -13.51 0.35
CA PRO A 91 16.53 -13.98 1.73
C PRO A 91 17.48 -15.19 1.91
N PRO A 92 18.12 -15.35 3.08
CA PRO A 92 18.90 -16.53 3.38
C PRO A 92 18.01 -17.79 3.32
N PRO A 93 18.53 -18.93 2.85
CA PRO A 93 17.76 -20.18 2.84
C PRO A 93 17.32 -20.54 4.27
N PRO A 94 16.13 -21.15 4.44
CA PRO A 94 15.67 -21.57 5.76
C PRO A 94 16.64 -22.59 6.38
N PRO A 95 16.94 -22.50 7.69
CA PRO A 95 17.72 -23.53 8.35
C PRO A 95 16.91 -24.84 8.40
N GLY A 96 17.33 -25.83 7.62
CA GLY A 96 16.79 -27.20 7.71
C GLY A 96 16.28 -27.82 6.41
N ALA A 97 16.97 -27.65 5.28
CA ALA A 97 16.86 -28.65 4.21
C ALA A 97 17.58 -29.93 4.66
N PRO A 98 16.92 -31.11 4.68
CA PRO A 98 17.60 -32.37 4.96
C PRO A 98 18.39 -32.87 3.74
N GLY A 99 19.64 -33.28 3.98
CA GLY A 99 20.43 -34.20 3.14
C GLY A 99 21.36 -33.57 2.13
#